data_AF-A0A2A4T1L3-F1
#
_entry.id   AF-A0A2A4T1L3-F1
#
_cell.length_a   1.000
_cell.length_b   1.000
_cell.length_c   1.000
_cell.angle_alpha   90.00
_cell.angle_beta   90.00
_cell.angle_gamma   90.00
#
_symmetry.space_group_name_H-M   'P 1'
#
loop_
_entity.id
_entity.type
_entity.pdbx_description
1 polymer ?
#
loop_
_entity_poly.entity_id
_entity_poly.type
_entity_poly.pdbx_seq_one_letter_code
_entity_poly.pdbx_strand_id
1 'polypeptide(L)'
;MNSENKENVSAQPVESDAPLKQHEVLAQATVENVNSSKGSESLVMNFGNTNAPSKESLQRRFESFRRQRTDQIKYQESLQNKHKNIDRTDPEFKQRLREKFIETAKKYYGVPYAKRYWKEGEEHFDSPIFLDCCALVKQVVYDLREDFGF
;
A
#
# COMPACT_ATOMS: atom_id res chain seq x y z
N MET A 1 -64.23 -48.45 -12.82
CA MET A 1 -63.76 -49.58 -13.64
C MET A 1 -62.23 -49.48 -13.62
N ASN A 2 -61.58 -50.06 -12.59
CA ASN A 2 -60.95 -51.39 -12.59
C ASN A 2 -59.75 -51.41 -13.57
N SER A 3 -58.51 -51.75 -13.25
CA SER A 3 -57.82 -52.38 -12.09
C SER A 3 -56.30 -52.22 -12.31
N GLU A 4 -55.48 -52.61 -11.31
CA GLU A 4 -54.10 -53.18 -11.37
C GLU A 4 -53.20 -52.63 -10.23
N ASN A 5 -52.99 -53.40 -9.15
CA ASN A 5 -51.88 -54.36 -8.86
C ASN A 5 -50.56 -53.64 -8.46
N LYS A 6 -50.11 -53.60 -7.20
CA LYS A 6 -49.50 -54.61 -6.28
C LYS A 6 -48.01 -54.94 -6.55
N GLU A 7 -47.27 -55.10 -5.44
CA GLU A 7 -45.85 -55.51 -5.22
C GLU A 7 -44.84 -54.34 -5.22
N ASN A 8 -44.19 -53.88 -4.13
CA ASN A 8 -43.43 -54.49 -3.01
C ASN A 8 -42.27 -55.39 -3.45
N VAL A 9 -41.02 -54.98 -3.18
CA VAL A 9 -39.94 -55.80 -2.58
C VAL A 9 -38.70 -54.94 -2.30
N SER A 10 -38.15 -55.17 -1.11
CA SER A 10 -36.92 -54.69 -0.49
C SER A 10 -35.67 -55.42 -1.00
N ALA A 11 -34.52 -54.75 -1.07
CA ALA A 11 -33.19 -55.40 -1.00
C ALA A 11 -32.08 -54.42 -0.56
N GLN A 12 -31.41 -54.76 0.56
CA GLN A 12 -30.01 -54.40 0.92
C GLN A 12 -29.02 -55.34 0.17
N PRO A 13 -27.67 -55.42 0.37
CA PRO A 13 -26.70 -54.89 1.39
C PRO A 13 -25.39 -54.30 0.76
N VAL A 14 -24.25 -53.96 1.43
CA VAL A 14 -23.17 -54.78 2.06
C VAL A 14 -22.15 -53.89 2.83
N GLU A 15 -21.49 -54.52 3.82
CA GLU A 15 -20.58 -54.09 4.90
C GLU A 15 -19.08 -53.81 4.55
N SER A 16 -18.33 -53.42 5.62
CA SER A 16 -16.86 -53.45 5.91
C SER A 16 -16.12 -52.08 5.78
N ASP A 17 -15.17 -51.63 6.62
CA ASP A 17 -14.39 -52.22 7.73
C ASP A 17 -13.61 -51.11 8.52
N ALA A 18 -13.38 -51.34 9.82
CA ALA A 18 -12.32 -50.88 10.77
C ALA A 18 -11.82 -49.40 10.96
N PRO A 19 -11.50 -48.95 12.22
CA PRO A 19 -10.93 -47.62 12.52
C PRO A 19 -9.40 -47.61 12.71
N LEU A 20 -8.71 -46.60 12.18
CA LEU A 20 -7.25 -46.42 12.28
C LEU A 20 -6.86 -45.30 13.27
N LYS A 21 -5.77 -45.59 13.99
CA LYS A 21 -5.25 -44.94 15.19
C LYS A 21 -4.61 -43.56 14.96
N GLN A 22 -4.71 -42.74 16.00
CA GLN A 22 -4.00 -41.48 16.22
C GLN A 22 -2.48 -41.71 16.29
N HIS A 23 -1.69 -40.91 15.56
CA HIS A 23 -0.26 -40.72 15.80
C HIS A 23 0.01 -39.23 15.96
N GLU A 24 0.32 -38.87 17.21
CA GLU A 24 0.77 -37.57 17.67
C GLU A 24 2.27 -37.43 17.32
N VAL A 25 2.65 -36.42 16.54
CA VAL A 25 4.05 -36.11 16.23
C VAL A 25 4.36 -34.70 16.75
N LEU A 26 5.20 -34.70 17.78
CA LEU A 26 5.73 -33.56 18.51
C LEU A 26 6.70 -32.77 17.61
N ALA A 27 6.32 -31.57 17.17
CA ALA A 27 7.22 -30.64 16.49
C ALA A 27 7.69 -29.56 17.45
N GLN A 28 8.93 -29.67 17.93
CA GLN A 28 9.64 -28.57 18.61
C GLN A 28 10.33 -27.72 17.54
N ALA A 29 9.85 -26.49 17.33
CA ALA A 29 10.51 -25.48 16.52
C ALA A 29 11.05 -24.38 17.43
N THR A 30 12.37 -24.27 17.47
CA THR A 30 13.16 -23.21 18.11
C THR A 30 12.90 -21.88 17.43
N VAL A 31 12.44 -20.87 18.17
CA VAL A 31 12.29 -19.49 17.69
C VAL A 31 13.62 -18.77 17.93
N GLU A 32 14.36 -18.52 16.86
CA GLU A 32 15.53 -17.65 16.88
C GLU A 32 15.12 -16.16 16.84
N ASN A 33 15.85 -15.41 17.65
CA ASN A 33 15.69 -14.01 17.98
C ASN A 33 16.33 -13.13 16.89
N VAL A 34 15.58 -12.19 16.29
CA VAL A 34 16.13 -11.21 15.34
C VAL A 34 15.88 -9.79 15.85
N ASN A 35 16.97 -9.19 16.33
CA ASN A 35 17.11 -7.78 16.69
C ASN A 35 16.79 -6.88 15.49
N SER A 36 15.86 -5.94 15.65
CA SER A 36 15.63 -4.85 14.70
C SER A 36 16.65 -3.73 14.90
N SER A 37 17.59 -3.59 13.97
CA SER A 37 18.45 -2.42 13.84
C SER A 37 17.66 -1.27 13.17
N LYS A 38 17.59 -0.13 13.85
CA LYS A 38 17.05 1.11 13.29
C LYS A 38 18.04 1.64 12.25
N GLY A 39 17.68 1.53 10.97
CA GLY A 39 18.41 2.15 9.87
C GLY A 39 18.26 3.68 9.93
N SER A 40 19.38 4.39 9.97
CA SER A 40 19.47 5.82 9.76
C SER A 40 19.14 6.14 8.31
N GLU A 41 18.00 6.77 8.04
CA GLU A 41 17.71 7.35 6.72
C GLU A 41 18.80 8.38 6.38
N SER A 42 19.53 8.12 5.31
CA SER A 42 20.53 9.02 4.77
C SER A 42 19.85 10.24 4.17
N LEU A 43 20.00 11.38 4.83
CA LEU A 43 19.54 12.69 4.39
C LEU A 43 20.32 13.10 3.12
N VAL A 44 19.70 12.98 1.94
CA VAL A 44 20.26 13.46 0.67
C VAL A 44 20.12 14.98 0.63
N MET A 45 21.15 15.70 1.11
CA MET A 45 21.25 17.14 0.88
C MET A 45 21.81 17.40 -0.51
N ASN A 46 20.96 17.89 -1.42
CA ASN A 46 21.37 18.31 -2.75
C ASN A 46 22.02 19.71 -2.65
N PHE A 47 23.33 19.76 -2.41
CA PHE A 47 24.11 21.00 -2.51
C PHE A 47 24.25 21.33 -3.99
N GLY A 48 23.48 22.32 -4.44
CA GLY A 48 23.34 22.68 -5.86
C GLY A 48 24.67 22.73 -6.63
N ASN A 49 24.58 22.35 -7.91
CA ASN A 49 25.63 22.32 -8.92
C ASN A 49 26.62 23.51 -8.79
N THR A 50 27.89 23.22 -8.52
CA THR A 50 28.97 24.20 -8.28
C THR A 50 29.43 24.91 -9.55
N ASN A 51 28.89 24.59 -10.73
CA ASN A 51 29.37 25.08 -12.01
C ASN A 51 28.64 26.34 -12.56
N ALA A 52 27.74 26.95 -11.80
CA ALA A 52 27.02 28.16 -12.24
C ALA A 52 27.37 29.37 -11.35
N PRO A 53 27.80 30.52 -11.91
CA PRO A 53 28.00 31.75 -11.16
C PRO A 53 26.63 32.31 -10.74
N SER A 54 26.14 31.91 -9.57
CA SER A 54 24.89 32.45 -9.03
C SER A 54 25.11 33.90 -8.62
N LYS A 55 24.31 34.82 -9.17
CA LYS A 55 24.28 36.25 -8.82
C LYS A 55 23.86 36.54 -7.36
N GLU A 56 23.55 35.50 -6.59
CA GLU A 56 23.11 35.59 -5.21
C GLU A 56 24.26 35.32 -4.24
N SER A 57 24.41 36.20 -3.26
CA SER A 57 25.38 36.03 -2.16
C SER A 57 25.11 34.75 -1.38
N LEU A 58 26.18 34.09 -0.92
CA LEU A 58 26.13 32.90 -0.06
C LEU A 58 25.24 33.11 1.18
N GLN A 59 25.30 34.30 1.77
CA GLN A 59 24.52 34.73 2.92
C GLN A 59 23.01 34.61 2.65
N ARG A 60 22.55 35.11 1.50
CA ARG A 60 21.15 35.03 1.07
C ARG A 60 20.66 33.59 0.87
N ARG A 61 21.52 32.72 0.32
CA ARG A 61 21.22 31.28 0.20
C ARG A 61 21.12 30.59 1.56
N PHE A 62 21.93 31.01 2.52
CA PHE A 62 21.87 30.48 3.87
C PHE A 62 20.61 30.96 4.63
N GLU A 63 20.21 32.21 4.43
CA GLU A 63 18.94 32.72 4.94
C GLU A 63 17.73 31.99 4.36
N SER A 64 17.69 31.77 3.03
CA SER A 64 16.60 31.02 2.41
C SER A 64 16.56 29.58 2.91
N PHE A 65 17.71 28.92 3.05
CA PHE A 65 17.80 27.58 3.63
C PHE A 65 17.29 27.53 5.08
N ARG A 66 17.67 28.49 5.92
CA ARG A 66 17.17 28.58 7.30
C ARG A 66 15.65 28.76 7.35
N ARG A 67 15.11 29.66 6.52
CA ARG A 67 13.65 29.87 6.40
C ARG A 67 12.95 28.59 5.95
N GLN A 68 13.41 27.99 4.86
CA GLN A 68 12.86 26.74 4.34
C GLN A 68 12.86 25.62 5.38
N ARG A 69 13.93 25.50 6.17
CA ARG A 69 14.01 24.52 7.25
C ARG A 69 13.01 24.80 8.36
N THR A 70 12.89 26.04 8.81
CA THR A 70 11.90 26.43 9.84
C THR A 70 10.48 26.19 9.34
N ASP A 71 10.18 26.49 8.08
CA ASP A 71 8.86 26.28 7.49
C ASP A 71 8.53 24.79 7.36
N GLN A 72 9.49 23.95 6.99
CA GLN A 72 9.33 22.50 6.98
C GLN A 72 9.03 21.93 8.38
N ILE A 73 9.76 22.39 9.41
CA ILE A 73 9.53 21.97 10.80
C ILE A 73 8.12 22.38 11.24
N LYS A 74 7.73 23.64 11.01
CA LYS A 74 6.39 24.14 11.36
C LYS A 74 5.28 23.35 10.64
N TYR A 75 5.47 23.05 9.36
CA TYR A 75 4.53 22.24 8.59
C TYR A 75 4.38 20.85 9.21
N GLN A 76 5.50 20.19 9.51
CA GLN A 76 5.51 18.87 10.15
C GLN A 76 4.83 18.87 11.53
N GLU A 77 5.10 19.88 12.37
CA GLU A 77 4.43 20.05 13.67
C GLU A 77 2.91 20.25 13.51
N SER A 78 2.49 21.05 12.54
CA SER A 78 1.07 21.29 12.26
C SER A 78 0.34 20.01 11.86
N LEU A 79 0.98 19.14 11.10
CA LEU A 79 0.44 17.83 10.73
C LEU A 79 0.38 16.93 11.96
N GLN A 80 1.44 16.80 12.74
CA GLN A 80 1.43 15.98 13.95
C GLN A 80 0.31 16.38 14.91
N ASN A 81 0.06 17.69 15.09
CA ASN A 81 -1.00 18.17 15.96
C ASN A 81 -2.42 17.81 15.46
N LYS A 82 -2.66 17.80 14.14
CA LYS A 82 -3.93 17.34 13.58
C LYS A 82 -4.16 15.85 13.84
N HIS A 83 -3.10 15.05 13.81
CA HIS A 83 -3.19 13.59 13.92
C HIS A 83 -3.21 13.06 15.35
N LYS A 84 -2.81 13.86 16.36
CA LYS A 84 -2.84 13.45 17.78
C LYS A 84 -4.23 13.11 18.29
N ASN A 85 -5.28 13.70 17.72
CA ASN A 85 -6.66 13.53 18.15
C ASN A 85 -7.43 12.48 17.34
N ILE A 86 -6.78 11.79 16.39
CA ILE A 86 -7.44 10.81 15.53
C ILE A 86 -7.25 9.42 16.14
N ASP A 87 -8.36 8.77 16.49
CA ASP A 87 -8.32 7.35 16.85
C ASP A 87 -8.11 6.51 15.58
N ARG A 88 -6.89 5.96 15.44
CA ARG A 88 -6.52 5.11 14.29
C ARG A 88 -7.11 3.70 14.40
N THR A 89 -7.71 3.36 15.53
CA THR A 89 -8.32 2.04 15.80
C THR A 89 -9.77 2.00 15.36
N ASP A 90 -10.45 3.16 15.35
CA ASP A 90 -11.86 3.32 14.98
C ASP A 90 -12.17 2.67 13.61
N PRO A 91 -13.12 1.72 13.55
CA PRO A 91 -13.51 1.08 12.30
C PRO A 91 -14.13 2.05 11.30
N GLU A 92 -14.89 3.07 11.74
CA GLU A 92 -15.49 4.04 10.82
C GLU A 92 -14.44 4.92 10.17
N PHE A 93 -13.46 5.39 10.94
CA PHE A 93 -12.31 6.12 10.41
C PHE A 93 -11.58 5.32 9.33
N LYS A 94 -11.30 4.03 9.57
CA LYS A 94 -10.67 3.17 8.56
C LYS A 94 -11.54 3.01 7.32
N GLN A 95 -12.86 2.90 7.48
CA GLN A 95 -13.78 2.78 6.35
C GLN A 95 -13.76 4.03 5.47
N ARG A 96 -13.87 5.22 6.09
CA ARG A 96 -13.75 6.51 5.39
C ARG A 96 -12.43 6.62 4.63
N LEU A 97 -11.32 6.18 5.25
CA LEU A 97 -10.00 6.21 4.62
C LEU A 97 -9.90 5.26 3.41
N ARG A 98 -10.52 4.07 3.48
CA ARG A 98 -10.59 3.13 2.34
C ARG A 98 -11.42 3.70 1.18
N GLU A 99 -12.54 4.33 1.48
CA GLU A 99 -13.38 4.98 0.47
C GLU A 99 -12.61 6.10 -0.23
N LYS A 100 -11.95 6.96 0.55
CA LYS A 100 -11.10 8.04 0.04
C LYS A 100 -9.92 7.53 -0.80
N PHE A 101 -9.33 6.39 -0.41
CA PHE A 101 -8.31 5.71 -1.20
C PHE A 101 -8.83 5.29 -2.58
N ILE A 102 -10.01 4.67 -2.63
CA ILE A 102 -10.64 4.23 -3.88
C ILE A 102 -10.98 5.44 -4.75
N GLU A 103 -11.55 6.50 -4.18
CA GLU A 103 -11.87 7.75 -4.89
C GLU A 103 -10.62 8.40 -5.49
N THR A 104 -9.52 8.39 -4.75
CA THR A 104 -8.25 8.94 -5.23
C THR A 104 -7.65 8.09 -6.33
N ALA A 105 -7.74 6.76 -6.24
CA ALA A 105 -7.28 5.85 -7.29
C ALA A 105 -8.05 6.06 -8.62
N LYS A 106 -9.34 6.38 -8.56
CA LYS A 106 -10.17 6.66 -9.75
C LYS A 106 -9.65 7.84 -10.58
N LYS A 107 -8.92 8.79 -9.99
CA LYS A 107 -8.32 9.93 -10.70
C LYS A 107 -7.29 9.50 -11.75
N TYR A 108 -6.72 8.30 -11.59
CA TYR A 108 -5.68 7.75 -12.46
C TYR A 108 -6.22 6.83 -13.55
N TYR A 109 -7.54 6.77 -13.75
CA TYR A 109 -8.11 6.05 -14.88
C TYR A 109 -7.69 6.67 -16.21
N GLY A 110 -7.31 5.82 -17.16
CA GLY A 110 -6.78 6.25 -18.46
C GLY A 110 -5.29 6.58 -18.47
N VAL A 111 -4.60 6.53 -17.31
CA VAL A 111 -3.15 6.68 -17.28
C VAL A 111 -2.50 5.43 -17.88
N PRO A 112 -1.59 5.58 -18.85
CA PRO A 112 -0.95 4.44 -19.48
C PRO A 112 -0.04 3.67 -18.52
N TYR A 113 -0.04 2.36 -18.69
CA TYR A 113 0.88 1.45 -18.00
C TYR A 113 2.30 1.62 -18.54
N ALA A 114 3.32 1.54 -17.68
CA ALA A 114 4.77 1.63 -17.96
C ALA A 114 5.24 2.07 -19.36
N LYS A 115 6.09 3.11 -19.42
CA LYS A 115 6.62 3.63 -20.69
C LYS A 115 7.25 2.57 -21.62
N ARG A 116 7.86 1.52 -21.07
CA ARG A 116 8.50 0.44 -21.84
C ARG A 116 7.56 -0.34 -22.77
N TYR A 117 6.25 -0.25 -22.59
CA TYR A 117 5.26 -0.92 -23.43
C TYR A 117 4.80 -0.09 -24.62
N TRP A 118 5.19 1.19 -24.67
CA TRP A 118 4.82 2.11 -25.74
C TRP A 118 5.99 2.33 -26.68
N LYS A 119 5.70 2.38 -27.98
CA LYS A 119 6.68 2.70 -29.03
C LYS A 119 6.52 4.14 -29.51
N GLU A 120 7.60 4.68 -30.05
CA GLU A 120 7.61 6.00 -30.68
C GLU A 120 6.53 6.07 -31.77
N GLY A 121 5.59 7.01 -31.63
CA GLY A 121 4.45 7.20 -32.54
C GLY A 121 3.13 6.57 -32.09
N GLU A 122 3.10 5.83 -30.98
CA GLU A 122 1.85 5.34 -30.38
C GLU A 122 1.15 6.41 -29.53
N GLU A 123 -0.18 6.32 -29.42
CA GLU A 123 -1.06 7.35 -28.83
C GLU A 123 -0.62 7.82 -27.43
N HIS A 124 -0.13 6.90 -26.60
CA HIS A 124 0.23 7.20 -25.21
C HIS A 124 1.74 7.24 -24.95
N PHE A 125 2.59 7.20 -25.99
CA PHE A 125 4.05 7.22 -25.83
C PHE A 125 4.55 8.53 -25.18
N ASP A 126 3.90 9.65 -25.49
CA ASP A 126 4.21 10.98 -24.98
C ASP A 126 3.32 11.39 -23.78
N SER A 127 2.71 10.42 -23.10
CA SER A 127 1.94 10.70 -21.89
C SER A 127 2.82 11.34 -20.80
N PRO A 128 2.31 12.34 -20.05
CA PRO A 128 3.06 13.01 -19.00
C PRO A 128 3.43 12.09 -17.83
N ILE A 129 2.64 11.05 -17.60
CA ILE A 129 2.85 10.09 -16.52
C ILE A 129 2.50 8.68 -16.98
N PHE A 130 3.27 7.71 -16.49
CA PHE A 130 3.04 6.28 -16.65
C PHE A 130 2.99 5.66 -15.27
N LEU A 131 1.96 4.86 -14.99
CA LEU A 131 1.78 4.24 -13.69
C LEU A 131 1.69 2.72 -13.81
N ASP A 132 2.64 2.05 -13.18
CA ASP A 132 2.60 0.61 -12.93
C ASP A 132 1.71 0.31 -11.72
N CYS A 133 1.38 -0.96 -11.47
CA CYS A 133 0.55 -1.36 -10.32
C CYS A 133 1.12 -0.85 -8.98
N CYS A 134 2.43 -0.99 -8.75
CA CYS A 134 3.09 -0.49 -7.56
C CYS A 134 3.19 1.03 -7.53
N ALA A 135 3.42 1.65 -8.69
CA ALA A 135 3.53 3.11 -8.80
C ALA A 135 2.19 3.79 -8.51
N LEU A 136 1.09 3.21 -8.99
CA LEU A 136 -0.27 3.68 -8.71
C LEU A 136 -0.56 3.68 -7.21
N VAL A 137 -0.30 2.57 -6.51
CA VAL A 137 -0.52 2.49 -5.06
C VAL A 137 0.33 3.52 -4.32
N LYS A 138 1.61 3.64 -4.65
CA LYS A 138 2.51 4.63 -4.04
C LYS A 138 2.03 6.07 -4.29
N GLN A 139 1.59 6.36 -5.50
CA GLN A 139 1.08 7.68 -5.87
C GLN A 139 -0.19 8.02 -5.08
N VAL A 140 -1.16 7.10 -5.00
CA VAL A 140 -2.40 7.30 -4.23
C VAL A 140 -2.10 7.48 -2.73
N VAL A 141 -1.17 6.69 -2.19
CA VAL A 141 -0.71 6.82 -0.79
C VAL A 141 -0.04 8.19 -0.57
N TYR A 142 0.76 8.66 -1.52
CA TYR A 142 1.42 9.97 -1.45
C TYR A 142 0.46 11.15 -1.55
N ASP A 143 -0.59 11.02 -2.37
CA ASP A 143 -1.66 12.02 -2.47
C ASP A 143 -2.45 12.13 -1.16
N LEU A 144 -2.60 11.01 -0.44
CA LEU A 144 -3.27 10.91 0.86
C LEU A 144 -2.31 11.01 2.04
N ARG A 145 -1.07 11.48 1.84
CA ARG A 145 -0.05 11.58 2.90
C ARG A 145 -0.54 12.37 4.12
N GLU A 146 -1.35 13.41 3.88
CA GLU A 146 -1.95 14.22 4.94
C GLU A 146 -3.04 13.46 5.72
N ASP A 147 -3.71 12.49 5.11
CA ASP A 147 -4.69 11.65 5.83
C ASP A 147 -4.00 10.51 6.60
N PHE A 148 -2.89 9.99 6.06
CA PHE A 148 -2.08 8.97 6.73
C PHE A 148 -1.12 9.54 7.79
N GLY A 149 -0.78 10.83 7.72
CA GLY A 149 0.01 11.53 8.73
C GLY A 149 1.51 11.31 8.64
N PHE A 150 2.05 11.23 7.43
CA PHE A 150 3.50 11.21 7.18
C PHE A 150 3.90 12.20 6.08
#